data_AF-A0A839AHI3-F1
#
_entry.id   AF-A0A839AHI3-F1
#
_cell.length_a   1.000
_cell.length_b   1.000
_cell.length_c   1.000
_cell.angle_alpha   90.00
_cell.angle_beta   90.00
_cell.angle_gamma   90.00
#
_symmetry.space_group_name_H-M   'P 1'
#
loop_
_entity.id
_entity.type
_entity.pdbx_description
1 polymer ?
#
loop_
_entity_poly.entity_id
_entity_poly.type
_entity_poly.pdbx_seq_one_letter_code
_entity_poly.pdbx_strand_id
1 'polypeptide(L)'
;MTTQGENATPVDGLLPEASRALGLGDAFRYFQGRSGRRYLFSEVAVDDLEDYRNAVVVLLPRLRSSGDSRGRWLGEIDRYGARQGKPISAVRLKRMRAYVHLLANAAPERHSVLADLESNKDQA
;
A
#
# COMPACT_ATOMS: atom_id res chain seq x y z
N MET A 1 -22.95 4.67 -38.84
CA MET A 1 -21.78 5.44 -38.37
C MET A 1 -21.90 5.57 -36.87
N THR A 2 -21.30 4.64 -36.15
CA THR A 2 -21.45 4.47 -34.70
C THR A 2 -20.22 5.08 -34.04
N THR A 3 -20.37 6.23 -33.41
CA THR A 3 -19.34 6.80 -32.53
C THR A 3 -19.49 6.11 -31.18
N GLN A 4 -18.67 5.10 -30.91
CA GLN A 4 -18.57 4.47 -29.60
C GLN A 4 -18.05 5.50 -28.61
N GLY A 5 -18.84 5.76 -27.57
CA GLY A 5 -18.45 6.58 -26.43
C GLY A 5 -17.22 6.00 -25.73
N GLU A 6 -16.28 6.88 -25.40
CA GLU A 6 -15.18 6.65 -24.48
C GLU A 6 -15.70 6.03 -23.18
N ASN A 7 -15.47 4.74 -23.00
CA ASN A 7 -15.48 4.12 -21.68
C ASN A 7 -14.22 4.61 -20.94
N ALA A 8 -14.34 5.72 -20.22
CA ALA A 8 -13.33 6.16 -19.27
C ALA A 8 -13.09 5.05 -18.24
N THR A 9 -11.94 4.41 -18.34
CA THR A 9 -11.48 3.41 -17.37
C THR A 9 -11.10 4.16 -16.08
N PRO A 10 -11.45 3.68 -14.88
CA PRO A 10 -11.03 4.34 -13.64
C PRO A 10 -9.51 4.38 -13.57
N VAL A 11 -8.95 5.58 -13.43
CA VAL A 11 -7.50 5.81 -13.34
C VAL A 11 -6.98 5.46 -11.95
N ASP A 12 -7.04 4.18 -11.59
CA ASP A 12 -6.36 3.68 -10.41
C ASP A 12 -4.84 3.66 -10.64
N GLY A 13 -4.13 4.60 -10.01
CA GLY A 13 -2.74 4.40 -9.56
C GLY A 13 -1.71 3.96 -10.61
N LEU A 14 -1.76 4.49 -11.84
CA LEU A 14 -0.76 4.14 -12.86
C LEU A 14 0.65 4.52 -12.39
N LEU A 15 1.53 3.53 -12.37
CA LEU A 15 2.97 3.70 -12.15
C LEU A 15 3.57 4.67 -13.16
N PRO A 16 4.59 5.46 -12.77
CA PRO A 16 5.39 6.23 -13.71
C PRO A 16 5.83 5.35 -14.88
N GLU A 17 5.70 5.86 -16.09
CA GLU A 17 6.02 5.16 -17.32
C GLU A 17 7.46 4.61 -17.31
N ALA A 18 8.38 5.36 -16.67
CA ALA A 18 9.75 4.92 -16.41
C ALA A 18 9.85 3.60 -15.61
N SER A 19 9.01 3.39 -14.59
CA SER A 19 9.02 2.15 -13.80
C SER A 19 8.47 0.96 -14.58
N ARG A 20 7.48 1.20 -15.45
CA ARG A 20 6.95 0.17 -16.36
C ARG A 20 7.94 -0.23 -17.44
N ALA A 21 8.63 0.76 -18.03
CA ALA A 21 9.66 0.54 -19.04
C ALA A 21 10.84 -0.29 -18.50
N LEU A 22 11.08 -0.25 -17.18
CA LEU A 22 12.13 -1.03 -16.50
C LEU A 22 11.67 -2.40 -16.00
N GLY A 23 10.40 -2.81 -16.25
CA GLY A 23 9.86 -4.08 -15.73
C GLY A 23 9.70 -4.11 -14.21
N LEU A 24 9.82 -2.97 -13.53
CA LEU A 24 9.67 -2.84 -12.07
C LEU A 24 8.20 -2.66 -11.66
N GLY A 25 7.27 -2.96 -12.57
CA GLY A 25 5.85 -2.69 -12.42
C GLY A 25 5.20 -3.39 -11.23
N ASP A 26 5.73 -4.53 -10.81
CA ASP A 26 5.22 -5.27 -9.65
C ASP A 26 5.94 -4.91 -8.35
N ALA A 27 7.15 -4.33 -8.42
CA ALA A 27 7.96 -4.03 -7.24
C ALA A 27 7.51 -2.77 -6.50
N PHE A 28 6.79 -1.87 -7.17
CA PHE A 28 6.37 -0.60 -6.59
C PHE A 28 4.87 -0.37 -6.74
N ARG A 29 4.28 0.33 -5.77
CA ARG A 29 2.87 0.71 -5.79
C ARG A 29 2.67 2.10 -5.21
N TYR A 30 1.80 2.87 -5.83
CA TYR A 30 1.35 4.14 -5.27
C TYR A 30 0.05 3.95 -4.50
N PHE A 31 0.00 4.50 -3.29
CA PHE A 31 -1.23 4.66 -2.53
C PHE A 31 -1.55 6.14 -2.41
N GLN A 32 -2.80 6.51 -2.63
CA GLN A 32 -3.25 7.89 -2.48
C GLN A 32 -3.87 8.11 -1.11
N GLY A 33 -3.48 9.16 -0.41
CA GLY A 33 -4.14 9.58 0.84
C GLY A 33 -5.35 10.48 0.57
N ARG A 34 -6.15 10.75 1.62
CA ARG A 34 -7.31 11.65 1.53
C ARG A 34 -6.93 13.08 1.09
N SER A 35 -5.69 13.50 1.35
CA SER A 35 -5.19 14.81 0.93
C SER A 35 -4.87 14.88 -0.57
N GLY A 36 -5.06 13.79 -1.32
CA GLY A 36 -4.67 13.68 -2.73
C GLY A 36 -3.18 13.39 -2.95
N ARG A 37 -2.36 13.38 -1.89
CA ARG A 37 -0.93 13.03 -1.97
C ARG A 37 -0.77 11.56 -2.35
N ARG A 38 0.25 11.28 -3.15
CA ARG A 38 0.64 9.92 -3.56
C ARG A 38 1.89 9.50 -2.80
N TYR A 39 1.84 8.32 -2.22
CA TYR A 39 2.93 7.73 -1.46
C TYR A 39 3.45 6.51 -2.22
N LEU A 40 4.74 6.48 -2.48
CA LEU A 40 5.41 5.36 -3.12
C LEU A 40 5.72 4.27 -2.09
N PHE A 41 5.34 3.05 -2.39
CA PHE A 41 5.65 1.87 -1.60
C PHE A 41 6.37 0.83 -2.45
N SER A 42 7.25 0.07 -1.81
CA SER A 42 7.90 -1.12 -2.39
C SER A 42 7.24 -2.38 -1.87
N GLU A 43 6.98 -3.36 -2.73
CA GLU A 43 6.59 -4.69 -2.29
C GLU A 43 7.79 -5.43 -1.68
N VAL A 44 7.56 -6.10 -0.56
CA VAL A 44 8.56 -6.89 0.16
C VAL A 44 7.96 -8.23 0.60
N ALA A 45 8.81 -9.21 0.93
CA ALA A 45 8.31 -10.41 1.56
C ALA A 45 7.78 -10.07 2.96
N VAL A 46 6.65 -10.66 3.30
CA VAL A 46 5.99 -10.47 4.60
C VAL A 46 6.90 -10.90 5.76
N ASP A 47 7.72 -11.93 5.54
CA ASP A 47 8.64 -12.47 6.54
C ASP A 47 9.82 -11.52 6.82
N ASP A 48 10.09 -10.56 5.93
CA ASP A 48 11.19 -9.58 6.05
C ASP A 48 10.73 -8.27 6.70
N LEU A 49 9.44 -8.11 7.05
CA LEU A 49 8.87 -6.82 7.49
C LEU A 49 9.60 -6.18 8.66
N GLU A 50 10.10 -6.97 9.60
CA GLU A 50 10.74 -6.49 10.83
C GLU A 50 12.11 -5.83 10.56
N ASP A 51 12.72 -6.11 9.40
CA ASP A 51 13.96 -5.47 8.96
C ASP A 51 13.75 -4.06 8.40
N TYR A 52 12.53 -3.73 7.97
CA TYR A 52 12.15 -2.42 7.45
C TYR A 52 11.74 -1.46 8.57
N ARG A 53 12.68 -1.15 9.46
CA ARG A 53 12.46 -0.22 10.59
C ARG A 53 12.09 1.18 10.11
N ASN A 54 11.30 1.89 10.91
CA ASN A 54 10.80 3.23 10.59
C ASN A 54 10.03 3.29 9.26
N ALA A 55 9.31 2.22 8.90
CA ALA A 55 8.53 2.15 7.67
C ALA A 55 7.03 2.23 7.95
N VAL A 56 6.31 2.92 7.08
CA VAL A 56 4.84 2.77 7.00
C VAL A 56 4.54 1.52 6.17
N VAL A 57 3.57 0.72 6.60
CA VAL A 57 3.26 -0.58 6.02
C VAL A 57 1.79 -0.66 5.63
N VAL A 58 1.55 -1.06 4.38
CA VAL A 58 0.22 -1.48 3.90
C VAL A 58 0.27 -2.97 3.61
N LEU A 59 -0.68 -3.73 4.15
CA LEU A 59 -0.88 -5.12 3.76
C LEU A 59 -2.17 -5.25 2.97
N LEU A 60 -2.10 -5.93 1.82
CA LEU A 60 -3.27 -6.24 0.99
C LEU A 60 -3.43 -7.77 0.84
N PRO A 61 -4.65 -8.30 0.71
CA PRO A 61 -4.83 -9.73 0.44
C PRO A 61 -4.16 -10.14 -0.87
N ARG A 62 -3.54 -11.32 -0.91
CA ARG A 62 -2.98 -11.88 -2.17
C ARG A 62 -4.05 -12.17 -3.21
N LEU A 63 -5.25 -12.59 -2.77
CA LEU A 63 -6.38 -12.88 -3.62
C LEU A 63 -7.52 -11.90 -3.30
N ARG A 64 -8.11 -11.30 -4.33
CA ARG A 64 -9.35 -10.55 -4.23
C ARG A 64 -10.49 -11.55 -4.07
N SER A 65 -10.90 -11.87 -2.84
CA SER A 65 -12.20 -12.53 -2.66
C SER A 65 -13.28 -11.50 -2.91
N SER A 66 -14.08 -11.73 -3.96
CA SER A 66 -15.24 -10.89 -4.30
C SER A 66 -16.16 -10.80 -3.08
N GLY A 67 -16.26 -9.60 -2.49
CA GLY A 67 -17.13 -9.31 -1.35
C GLY A 67 -16.44 -8.86 -0.06
N ASP A 68 -15.11 -8.99 0.09
CA ASP A 68 -14.43 -8.52 1.30
C ASP A 68 -13.62 -7.22 1.07
N SER A 69 -14.31 -6.10 1.11
CA SER A 69 -13.70 -4.76 1.16
C SER A 69 -12.99 -4.47 2.51
N ARG A 70 -12.84 -5.46 3.42
CA ARG A 70 -12.16 -5.32 4.72
C ARG A 70 -10.74 -5.89 4.75
N GLY A 71 -10.16 -6.13 3.58
CA GLY A 71 -8.88 -6.83 3.42
C GLY A 71 -7.63 -6.03 3.81
N ARG A 72 -7.65 -4.70 3.71
CA ARG A 72 -6.45 -3.85 3.91
C ARG A 72 -6.10 -3.68 5.38
N TRP A 73 -4.82 -3.86 5.70
CA TRP A 73 -4.23 -3.49 6.99
C TRP A 73 -3.26 -2.33 6.79
N LEU A 74 -3.21 -1.42 7.77
CA LEU A 74 -2.32 -0.27 7.79
C LEU A 74 -1.65 -0.18 9.18
N GLY A 75 -0.37 0.13 9.19
CA GLY A 75 0.42 0.32 10.40
C GLY A 75 1.85 0.72 10.07
N GLU A 76 2.77 0.60 11.02
CA GLU A 76 4.18 0.88 10.83
C GLU A 76 5.07 -0.18 11.49
N ILE A 77 6.34 -0.19 11.11
CA ILE A 77 7.42 -0.86 11.83
C ILE A 77 8.18 0.23 12.58
N ASP A 78 8.24 0.14 13.90
CA ASP A 78 8.94 1.12 14.70
C ASP A 78 10.48 0.97 14.60
N ARG A 79 11.20 1.80 15.36
CA ARG A 79 12.67 1.80 15.38
C ARG A 79 13.29 0.51 15.94
N TYR A 80 12.50 -0.33 16.60
CA TYR A 80 12.93 -1.59 17.20
C TYR A 80 12.56 -2.80 16.33
N GLY A 81 11.89 -2.60 15.19
CA GLY A 81 11.40 -3.68 14.35
C GLY A 81 10.02 -4.19 14.77
N ALA A 82 9.37 -3.57 15.77
CA ALA A 82 8.05 -4.01 16.21
C ALA A 82 6.95 -3.38 15.35
N ARG A 83 5.97 -4.21 14.98
CA ARG A 83 4.78 -3.79 14.25
C ARG A 83 3.83 -3.02 15.15
N GLN A 84 3.46 -1.83 14.73
CA GLN A 84 2.47 -0.97 15.37
C GLN A 84 1.26 -0.83 14.45
N GLY A 85 0.07 -1.15 14.96
CA GLY A 85 -1.17 -1.15 14.20
C GLY A 85 -2.20 -2.09 14.79
N LYS A 86 -3.31 -2.32 14.07
CA LYS A 86 -4.33 -3.27 14.53
C LYS A 86 -3.74 -4.69 14.65
N PRO A 87 -4.04 -5.47 15.69
CA PRO A 87 -3.57 -6.85 15.78
C PRO A 87 -3.95 -7.67 14.53
N ILE A 88 -3.00 -8.43 13.99
CA ILE A 88 -3.21 -9.32 12.85
C ILE A 88 -2.64 -10.70 13.19
N SER A 89 -3.40 -11.76 12.93
CA SER A 89 -2.94 -13.13 13.18
C SER A 89 -1.86 -13.53 12.17
N ALA A 90 -0.91 -14.37 12.60
CA ALA A 90 0.14 -14.89 11.71
C ALA A 90 -0.42 -15.61 10.48
N VAL A 91 -1.53 -16.34 10.64
CA VAL A 91 -2.22 -17.02 9.52
C VAL A 91 -2.75 -16.01 8.51
N ARG A 92 -3.36 -14.91 8.97
CA ARG A 92 -3.87 -13.86 8.07
C ARG A 92 -2.71 -13.14 7.39
N LEU A 93 -1.67 -12.80 8.14
CA LEU A 93 -0.47 -12.12 7.66
C LEU A 93 0.18 -12.85 6.46
N LYS A 94 0.35 -14.18 6.55
CA LYS A 94 0.94 -15.00 5.46
C LYS A 94 0.14 -14.98 4.15
N ARG A 95 -1.14 -14.60 4.20
CA ARG A 95 -2.02 -14.48 3.02
C ARG A 95 -2.01 -13.08 2.42
N MET A 96 -1.16 -12.19 2.92
CA MET A 96 -1.06 -10.80 2.47
C MET A 96 0.16 -10.59 1.55
N ARG A 97 0.12 -9.50 0.80
CA ARG A 97 1.25 -8.83 0.16
C ARG A 97 1.63 -7.65 1.04
N ALA A 98 2.93 -7.45 1.27
CA ALA A 98 3.44 -6.38 2.11
C ALA A 98 4.02 -5.27 1.26
N TYR A 99 3.66 -4.04 1.59
CA TYR A 99 4.15 -2.84 0.94
C TYR A 99 4.73 -1.92 2.00
N VAL A 100 5.97 -1.46 1.81
CA VAL A 100 6.68 -0.57 2.74
C VAL A 100 6.95 0.80 2.12
N HIS A 101 6.74 1.85 2.90
CA HIS A 101 7.09 3.23 2.56
C HIS A 101 8.17 3.73 3.52
N LEU A 102 9.34 4.03 2.95
CA LEU A 102 10.58 4.34 3.68
C LEU A 102 10.93 5.84 3.67
N LEU A 103 10.13 6.68 3.00
CA LEU A 103 10.46 8.10 2.84
C LEU A 103 9.98 8.97 4.01
N ALA A 104 9.24 8.41 4.97
CA ALA A 104 8.80 9.07 6.19
C ALA A 104 9.69 8.62 7.36
N ASN A 105 10.85 9.26 7.52
CA ASN A 105 11.88 8.81 8.45
C ASN A 105 11.57 9.20 9.91
N ALA A 106 10.92 10.35 10.12
CA ALA A 106 10.55 10.82 11.45
C ALA A 106 9.18 10.28 11.89
N ALA A 107 9.02 9.99 13.19
CA ALA A 107 7.75 9.50 13.72
C ALA A 107 6.53 10.42 13.42
N PRO A 108 6.64 11.77 13.51
CA PRO A 108 5.55 12.67 13.13
C PRO A 108 5.16 12.58 11.66
N GLU A 109 6.13 12.33 10.77
CA GLU A 109 5.87 12.17 9.34
C GLU A 109 5.11 10.88 9.09
N ARG A 110 5.54 9.76 9.69
CA ARG A 110 4.84 8.46 9.56
C ARG A 110 3.41 8.53 10.07
N HIS A 111 3.20 9.17 11.22
CA HIS A 111 1.86 9.36 11.76
C HIS A 111 0.97 10.18 10.80
N SER A 112 1.53 11.21 10.17
CA SER A 112 0.82 12.01 9.18
C SER A 112 0.45 11.20 7.93
N VAL A 113 1.37 10.36 7.43
CA VAL A 113 1.11 9.45 6.31
C VAL A 113 0.02 8.43 6.67
N LEU A 114 0.11 7.82 7.85
CA LEU A 114 -0.87 6.84 8.35
C LEU A 114 -2.27 7.46 8.42
N ALA A 115 -2.41 8.61 9.06
CA ALA A 115 -3.69 9.31 9.20
C ALA A 115 -4.30 9.70 7.83
N ASP A 116 -3.46 10.09 6.89
CA ASP A 116 -3.87 10.43 5.53
C ASP A 116 -4.34 9.20 4.73
N LEU A 117 -3.68 8.06 4.93
CA LEU A 117 -3.97 6.78 4.27
C LEU A 117 -5.14 6.01 4.88
N GLU A 118 -5.41 6.15 6.18
CA GLU A 118 -6.49 5.45 6.91
C GLU A 118 -7.88 5.90 6.47
N SER A 119 -7.99 7.17 6.07
CA SER A 119 -9.25 7.78 5.67
C SER A 119 -9.66 7.45 4.24
N ASN A 120 -8.76 6.88 3.43
CA ASN A 120 -9.05 6.51 2.05
C ASN A 120 -9.31 4.99 1.93
N LYS A 121 -10.56 4.62 1.67
CA LYS A 121 -11.03 3.22 1.60
C LYS A 121 -11.09 2.65 0.17
N ASP A 122 -10.85 3.48 -0.85
CA ASP A 122 -11.24 3.15 -2.23
C ASP A 122 -10.17 2.39 -3.03
N GLN A 123 -9.04 2.03 -2.42
CA GLN A 123 -7.95 1.30 -3.08
C GLN A 123 -7.74 -0.12 -2.54
N ALA A 124 -8.82 -0.75 -2.08
CA ALA A 124 -8.86 -2.19 -1.80
C ALA A 124 -8.98 -2.95 -3.12
#